data_AF-A0A642FPG3-F1
#
_entry.id   AF-A0A642FPG3-F1
#
_cell.length_a   1.000
_cell.length_b   1.000
_cell.length_c   1.000
_cell.angle_alpha   90.00
_cell.angle_beta   90.00
_cell.angle_gamma   90.00
#
_symmetry.space_group_name_H-M   'P 1'
#
loop_
_entity.id
_entity.type
_entity.pdbx_description
1 polymer ?
#
loop_
_entity_poly.entity_id
_entity_poly.type
_entity_poly.pdbx_seq_one_letter_code
_entity_poly.pdbx_strand_id
1 'polypeptide(L)'
;LKENARIKMKLAGVKVTLEDMLLASIADHTKLLTWMQTEDARKGRNRPKTILPRLLGEEERKIISFETGEEFEKEWKRLTEKG
;
A
#
# COMPACT_ATOMS: atom_id res chain seq x y z
N LEU A 1 -16.20 7.17 -29.50
CA LEU A 1 -15.13 6.49 -28.74
C LEU A 1 -15.57 6.28 -27.30
N LYS A 2 -15.42 5.06 -26.73
CA LYS A 2 -15.75 4.77 -25.32
C LYS A 2 -15.01 5.72 -24.38
N GLU A 3 -15.58 5.98 -23.21
CA GLU A 3 -15.08 6.96 -22.24
C GLU A 3 -13.71 6.56 -21.68
N ASN A 4 -13.52 5.26 -21.42
CA ASN A 4 -12.25 4.65 -21.02
C ASN A 4 -11.31 4.28 -22.19
N ALA A 5 -11.54 4.82 -23.38
CA ALA A 5 -10.61 4.59 -24.49
C ALA A 5 -9.24 5.23 -24.17
N ARG A 6 -8.15 4.48 -24.38
CA ARG A 6 -6.77 4.91 -24.03
C ARG A 6 -6.40 6.30 -24.55
N ILE A 7 -6.84 6.68 -25.75
CA ILE A 7 -6.56 8.01 -26.31
C ILE A 7 -7.30 9.13 -25.58
N LYS A 8 -8.56 8.91 -25.15
CA LYS A 8 -9.32 9.88 -24.35
C LYS A 8 -8.72 10.01 -22.95
N MET A 9 -8.35 8.90 -22.32
CA MET A 9 -7.67 8.88 -21.04
C MET A 9 -6.32 9.62 -21.10
N LYS A 10 -5.52 9.36 -22.14
CA LYS A 10 -4.24 10.06 -22.36
C LYS A 10 -4.44 11.57 -22.56
N LEU A 11 -5.46 11.99 -23.33
CA LEU A 11 -5.79 13.40 -23.53
C LEU A 11 -6.26 14.08 -22.23
N ALA A 12 -6.98 13.36 -21.37
CA ALA A 12 -7.45 13.86 -20.07
C ALA A 12 -6.38 13.83 -18.97
N GLY A 13 -5.18 13.28 -19.24
CA GLY A 13 -4.14 13.09 -18.23
C GLY A 13 -4.47 12.03 -17.17
N VAL A 14 -5.53 11.25 -17.38
CA VAL A 14 -6.01 10.23 -16.43
C VAL A 14 -5.35 8.90 -16.77
N LYS A 15 -4.61 8.33 -15.81
CA LYS A 15 -3.93 7.03 -15.99
C LYS A 15 -4.77 5.82 -15.54
N VAL A 16 -5.72 6.05 -14.64
CA VAL A 16 -6.49 5.02 -13.93
C VAL A 16 -7.94 5.50 -13.82
N THR A 17 -8.91 4.67 -14.17
CA THR A 17 -10.34 5.03 -14.05
C THR A 17 -10.84 4.84 -12.62
N LEU A 18 -12.00 5.42 -12.27
CA LEU A 18 -12.65 5.15 -10.98
C LEU A 18 -12.93 3.65 -10.78
N GLU A 19 -13.34 2.97 -11.83
CA GLU A 19 -13.62 1.54 -11.81
C GLU A 19 -12.34 0.73 -11.51
N ASP A 20 -11.21 1.09 -12.13
CA ASP A 20 -9.90 0.50 -11.82
C ASP A 20 -9.50 0.75 -10.35
N MET A 21 -9.74 1.95 -9.83
CA MET A 21 -9.44 2.30 -8.43
C MET A 21 -10.28 1.45 -7.46
N LEU A 22 -11.58 1.31 -7.72
CA LEU A 22 -12.49 0.52 -6.89
C LEU A 22 -12.11 -0.96 -6.91
N LEU A 23 -11.80 -1.51 -8.08
CA LEU A 23 -11.35 -2.90 -8.23
C LEU A 23 -10.02 -3.16 -7.51
N ALA A 24 -9.04 -2.26 -7.67
CA ALA A 24 -7.75 -2.36 -6.99
C ALA A 24 -7.90 -2.26 -5.47
N SER A 25 -8.76 -1.35 -4.99
CA SER A 25 -9.08 -1.21 -3.57
C SER A 25 -9.68 -2.50 -2.99
N ILE A 26 -10.69 -3.07 -3.66
CA ILE A 26 -11.32 -4.33 -3.24
C ILE A 26 -10.28 -5.46 -3.20
N ALA A 27 -9.44 -5.58 -4.24
CA ALA A 27 -8.39 -6.59 -4.28
C ALA A 27 -7.37 -6.44 -3.15
N ASP A 28 -6.91 -5.21 -2.89
CA ASP A 28 -5.94 -4.91 -1.82
C ASP A 28 -6.50 -5.25 -0.45
N HIS A 29 -7.72 -4.82 -0.15
CA HIS A 29 -8.38 -5.11 1.12
C HIS A 29 -8.63 -6.60 1.30
N THR A 30 -9.10 -7.29 0.26
CA THR A 30 -9.38 -8.74 0.33
C THR A 30 -8.10 -9.55 0.58
N LYS A 31 -7.02 -9.20 -0.12
CA LYS A 31 -5.72 -9.86 0.03
C LYS A 31 -5.13 -9.61 1.42
N LEU A 32 -5.24 -8.38 1.92
CA LEU A 32 -4.77 -8.00 3.25
C LEU A 32 -5.54 -8.75 4.35
N LEU A 33 -6.88 -8.77 4.27
CA LEU A 33 -7.74 -9.46 5.25
C LEU A 33 -7.49 -10.96 5.26
N THR A 34 -7.28 -11.57 4.09
CA THR A 34 -6.89 -12.98 4.00
C THR A 34 -5.53 -13.22 4.65
N TRP A 35 -4.54 -12.38 4.35
CA TRP A 35 -3.20 -12.50 4.95
C TRP A 35 -3.22 -12.34 6.47
N MET A 36 -3.99 -11.39 7.01
CA MET A 36 -4.12 -11.13 8.46
C MET A 36 -4.55 -12.37 9.26
N GLN A 37 -5.20 -13.34 8.61
CA GLN A 37 -5.66 -14.59 9.23
C GLN A 37 -4.62 -15.72 9.15
N THR A 38 -3.40 -15.44 8.70
CA THR A 38 -2.33 -16.45 8.52
C THR A 38 -1.26 -16.39 9.62
N GLU A 39 -0.52 -17.48 9.79
CA GLU A 39 0.68 -17.52 10.64
C GLU A 39 1.79 -16.57 10.15
N ASP A 40 1.85 -16.32 8.84
CA ASP A 40 2.77 -15.34 8.27
C ASP A 40 2.46 -13.94 8.79
N ALA A 41 1.18 -13.56 8.91
CA ALA A 41 0.82 -12.28 9.51
C ALA A 41 1.19 -12.17 10.98
N ARG A 42 1.01 -13.25 11.76
CA ARG A 42 1.44 -13.28 13.18
C ARG A 42 2.94 -13.07 13.33
N LYS A 43 3.73 -13.50 12.35
CA LYS A 43 5.19 -13.36 12.31
C LYS A 43 5.66 -12.14 11.50
N GLY A 44 4.74 -11.31 11.01
CA GLY A 44 5.05 -10.15 10.16
C GLY A 44 5.68 -10.48 8.81
N ARG A 45 5.55 -11.72 8.32
CA ARG A 45 6.18 -12.19 7.08
C ARG A 45 5.23 -12.11 5.90
N ASN A 46 5.80 -12.00 4.69
CA ASN A 46 5.08 -12.09 3.42
C ASN A 46 3.85 -11.17 3.31
N ARG A 47 3.92 -9.97 3.92
CA ARG A 47 2.83 -8.99 3.83
C ARG A 47 2.55 -8.67 2.36
N PRO A 48 1.29 -8.74 1.91
CA PRO A 48 0.97 -8.51 0.52
C PRO A 48 1.19 -7.05 0.13
N LYS A 49 1.83 -6.84 -1.02
CA LYS A 49 1.92 -5.52 -1.67
C LYS A 49 0.55 -5.04 -2.13
N THR A 50 0.32 -3.73 -2.00
CA THR A 50 -0.89 -3.04 -2.44
C THR A 50 -0.77 -2.60 -3.91
N ILE A 51 -1.85 -2.75 -4.66
CA ILE A 51 -2.00 -2.48 -6.08
C ILE A 51 -2.36 -1.02 -6.29
N LEU A 52 -3.30 -0.48 -5.51
CA LEU A 52 -3.85 0.86 -5.73
C LEU A 52 -2.79 1.97 -5.65
N PRO A 53 -1.94 2.06 -4.61
CA PRO A 53 -0.88 3.09 -4.56
C PRO A 53 0.06 2.99 -5.77
N ARG A 54 0.38 1.76 -6.20
CA ARG A 54 1.24 1.51 -7.35
C ARG A 54 0.60 1.93 -8.67
N LEU A 55 -0.72 1.77 -8.81
CA LEU A 55 -1.49 2.28 -9.95
C LEU A 55 -1.51 3.81 -9.97
N LEU A 56 -1.61 4.45 -8.81
CA LEU A 56 -1.58 5.90 -8.65
C LEU A 56 -0.17 6.50 -8.81
N GLY A 57 0.87 5.65 -8.84
CA GLY A 57 2.26 6.09 -8.90
C GLY A 57 2.78 6.62 -7.56
N GLU A 58 2.12 6.27 -6.46
CA GLU A 58 2.59 6.56 -5.11
C GLU A 58 3.73 5.62 -4.72
N GLU A 59 4.72 6.15 -4.02
CA GLU A 59 5.80 5.33 -3.46
C GLU A 59 5.29 4.49 -2.29
N GLU A 60 5.74 3.24 -2.24
CA GLU A 60 5.43 2.33 -1.15
C GLU A 60 6.08 2.88 0.14
N ARG A 61 5.25 3.31 1.11
CA ARG A 61 5.76 3.82 2.39
C ARG A 61 6.55 2.71 3.07
N LYS A 62 7.80 2.99 3.43
CA LYS A 62 8.60 2.08 4.26
C LYS A 62 7.99 2.03 5.65
N ILE A 63 7.26 0.95 5.93
CA ILE A 63 6.77 0.66 7.27
C ILE A 63 7.93 0.04 8.05
N ILE A 64 8.31 0.67 9.16
CA ILE A 64 9.24 0.11 10.13
C ILE A 64 8.40 -0.61 11.19
N SER A 65 8.70 -1.87 11.46
CA SER A 65 8.09 -2.67 12.52
C SER A 65 9.16 -3.14 13.50
N PHE A 66 8.80 -3.33 14.77
CA PHE A 66 9.70 -3.74 15.83
C PHE A 66 9.15 -5.00 16.50
N GLU A 67 10.03 -5.91 16.91
CA GLU A 67 9.63 -7.13 17.62
C GLU A 67 9.36 -6.86 19.10
N THR A 68 9.96 -5.81 19.67
CA THR A 68 9.81 -5.44 21.07
C THR A 68 9.57 -3.94 21.26
N GLY A 69 9.00 -3.57 22.41
CA GLY A 69 8.87 -2.17 22.81
C GLY A 69 10.22 -1.47 22.98
N GLU A 70 11.26 -2.19 23.42
CA GLU A 70 12.61 -1.63 23.59
C GLU A 70 13.24 -1.21 22.26
N GLU A 71 13.09 -2.04 21.21
CA GLU A 71 13.54 -1.70 19.86
C GLU A 71 12.84 -0.45 19.33
N PHE A 72 11.53 -0.35 19.56
CA PHE A 72 10.76 0.84 19.22
C PHE A 72 11.29 2.08 19.95
N GLU A 73 11.44 2.01 21.28
CA GLU A 73 11.90 3.14 22.10
C GLU A 73 13.29 3.61 21.68
N LYS A 74 14.20 2.69 21.36
CA LYS A 74 15.55 3.02 20.89
C LYS A 74 15.51 3.76 19.55
N GLU A 75 14.71 3.28 18.59
CA GLU A 75 14.58 3.93 17.29
C GLU A 75 13.83 5.26 17.39
N TRP A 76 12.81 5.34 18.26
CA TRP A 76 12.07 6.55 18.56
C TRP A 76 12.99 7.66 19.12
N LYS A 77 13.83 7.33 20.10
CA LYS A 77 14.85 8.25 20.63
C LYS A 77 15.81 8.70 19.52
N ARG A 78 16.32 7.78 18.70
CA ARG A 78 17.21 8.12 17.57
C ARG A 78 16.59 9.14 16.62
N LEU A 79 15.29 9.04 16.36
CA LEU A 79 14.56 9.92 15.45
C LEU A 79 14.20 11.27 16.07
N THR A 80 13.99 11.32 17.39
CA THR A 80 13.45 12.52 18.08
C THR A 80 14.51 13.31 18.85
N GLU A 81 15.61 12.70 19.30
CA GLU A 81 16.67 13.38 20.08
C GLU A 81 17.62 14.25 19.23
N LYS A 82 17.45 14.29 17.89
CA LYS A 82 18.23 15.16 16.99
C LYS A 82 17.51 16.44 16.55
N GLY A 83 16.36 16.74 17.13
CA GLY A 83 15.67 18.04 17.00
C GLY A 83 15.91 18.91 18.22
#